data_AF-A0A921B8N9-F1
#
_entry.id   AF-A0A921B8N9-F1
#
_cell.length_a   1.000
_cell.length_b   1.000
_cell.length_c   1.000
_cell.angle_alpha   90.00
_cell.angle_beta   90.00
_cell.angle_gamma   90.00
#
_symmetry.space_group_name_H-M   'P 1'
#
loop_
_entity.id
_entity.type
_entity.pdbx_description
1 polymer ?
#
loop_
_entity_poly.entity_id
_entity_poly.type
_entity_poly.pdbx_seq_one_letter_code
_entity_poly.pdbx_strand_id
1 'polypeptide(L)' 'MKEKKARVEDALHSTRAAVEEGVVAGGGVALVRAQQEIEGLEGDNEDQNVGISIALRSMETPLRQITANSGEEASVIWIR' A
#
# COMPACT_ATOMS: atom_id res chain seq x y z
N MET A 1 21.71 20.97 -2.35
CA MET A 1 20.70 21.79 -3.06
C MET A 1 19.73 20.95 -3.90
N LYS A 2 20.17 19.93 -4.66
CA LYS A 2 19.28 19.08 -5.47
C LYS A 2 18.28 18.24 -4.65
N GLU A 3 18.74 17.63 -3.56
CA GLU A 3 17.91 16.76 -2.69
C GLU A 3 16.76 17.51 -2.01
N LYS A 4 17.04 18.67 -1.40
CA LYS A 4 16.00 19.53 -0.80
C LYS A 4 14.97 20.02 -1.83
N LYS A 5 15.40 20.32 -3.05
CA LYS A 5 14.49 20.71 -4.13
C LYS A 5 13.56 19.54 -4.51
N ALA A 6 14.10 18.34 -4.69
CA ALA A 6 13.32 17.14 -5.00
C ALA A 6 12.27 16.84 -3.91
N ARG A 7 12.63 16.96 -2.63
CA ARG A 7 11.66 16.77 -1.53
C ARG A 7 10.52 17.78 -1.54
N VAL A 8 10.81 19.04 -1.88
CA VAL A 8 9.78 20.08 -1.95
C VAL A 8 8.85 19.86 -3.14
N GLU A 9 9.40 19.45 -4.29
CA GLU A 9 8.59 19.13 -5.47
C GLU A 9 7.67 17.93 -5.21
N ASP A 10 8.17 16.87 -4.56
CA ASP A 10 7.38 15.69 -4.21
C ASP A 10 6.24 16.02 -3.22
N ALA A 11 6.54 16.83 -2.19
CA ALA A 11 5.54 17.29 -1.23
C ALA A 11 4.46 18.18 -1.88
N LEU A 12 4.84 19.04 -2.83
CA LEU A 12 3.90 19.89 -3.55
C LEU A 12 2.92 19.07 -4.40
N HIS A 13 3.41 18.05 -5.11
CA HIS A 13 2.53 17.17 -5.89
C HIS A 13 1.62 16.34 -4.99
N SER A 14 2.16 15.77 -3.90
CA SER A 14 1.38 14.97 -2.94
C SER A 14 0.23 15.76 -2.31
N THR A 15 0.48 17.02 -1.92
CA THR A 15 -0.56 17.87 -1.31
C THR A 15 -1.62 18.32 -2.30
N ARG A 16 -1.29 18.50 -3.58
CA ARG A 16 -2.27 18.79 -4.64
C ARG A 16 -3.20 17.59 -4.89
N ALA A 17 -2.62 16.40 -5.04
CA ALA A 17 -3.40 15.17 -5.23
C ALA A 17 -4.35 14.90 -4.04
N ALA A 18 -3.86 15.13 -2.82
CA ALA A 18 -4.67 14.98 -1.60
C ALA A 18 -5.90 15.91 -1.54
N VAL A 19 -5.82 17.09 -2.16
CA VAL A 19 -6.97 18.02 -2.24
C VAL A 19 -7.99 17.56 -3.27
N GLU A 20 -7.54 16.94 -4.36
CA GLU A 20 -8.40 16.51 -5.47
C GLU A 20 -9.11 15.19 -5.18
N GLU A 21 -8.41 14.21 -4.62
CA GLU A 21 -8.92 12.84 -4.42
C GLU A 21 -9.22 12.49 -2.94
N GLY A 22 -8.85 13.38 -2.02
CA GLY A 22 -8.94 13.15 -0.58
C GLY A 22 -7.75 12.38 -0.01
N VAL A 23 -7.87 11.95 1.24
CA VAL A 23 -6.80 11.29 2.00
C VAL A 23 -7.28 10.01 2.67
N VAL A 24 -6.38 9.03 2.75
CA VAL A 24 -6.60 7.75 3.44
C VAL A 24 -5.46 7.46 4.42
N ALA A 25 -5.60 6.42 5.23
CA ALA A 25 -4.55 5.97 6.14
C ALA A 25 -3.28 5.55 5.36
N GLY A 26 -2.14 6.13 5.70
CA GLY A 26 -0.84 5.81 5.09
C GLY A 26 -0.19 4.53 5.62
N GLY A 27 1.11 4.37 5.38
CA GLY A 27 1.91 3.27 5.97
C GLY A 27 1.56 1.86 5.45
N GLY A 28 0.88 1.77 4.30
CA GLY A 28 0.37 0.50 3.76
C GLY A 28 -0.97 0.05 4.33
N VAL A 29 -1.54 0.76 5.33
CA VAL A 29 -2.82 0.38 5.98
C VAL A 29 -3.99 0.47 5.01
N ALA A 30 -4.03 1.47 4.13
CA ALA A 30 -5.11 1.57 3.13
C ALA A 30 -5.18 0.34 2.21
N LEU A 31 -4.02 -0.23 1.82
CA LEU A 31 -3.97 -1.41 0.96
C LEU A 31 -4.46 -2.66 1.68
N VAL A 32 -4.07 -2.85 2.94
CA VAL A 32 -4.54 -3.98 3.77
C VAL A 32 -6.05 -3.91 3.98
N ARG A 33 -6.60 -2.72 4.24
CA ARG A 33 -8.06 -2.54 4.36
C ARG A 33 -8.78 -2.83 3.05
N ALA A 34 -8.25 -2.37 1.92
CA ALA A 34 -8.82 -2.66 0.61
C ALA A 34 -8.81 -4.16 0.31
N GLN A 35 -7.73 -4.88 0.66
CA GLN A 35 -7.62 -6.33 0.53
C GLN A 35 -8.70 -7.08 1.33
N GLN A 36 -9.00 -6.65 2.56
CA GLN A 36 -10.04 -7.26 3.40
C GLN A 36 -11.45 -7.13 2.79
N GLU A 37 -11.75 -6.00 2.16
CA GLU A 37 -13.07 -5.76 1.55
C GLU A 37 -13.32 -6.61 0.29
N ILE A 38 -12.26 -7.10 -0.35
CA ILE A 38 -12.34 -7.95 -1.56
C ILE A 38 -11.91 -9.39 -1.28
N GLU A 39 -11.83 -9.79 0.00
CA GLU A 39 -11.53 -11.14 0.40
C GLU A 39 -12.61 -12.10 -0.15
N GLY A 40 -12.22 -13.03 -1.00
CA GLY A 40 -13.13 -13.93 -1.71
C GLY A 40 -13.55 -13.48 -3.11
N LEU A 41 -12.91 -12.45 -3.69
CA LEU A 41 -13.05 -12.14 -5.10
C LEU A 41 -12.61 -13.33 -5.96
N GLU A 42 -13.52 -13.83 -6.79
CA GLU A 42 -13.26 -14.88 -7.77
C GLU A 42 -13.31 -14.30 -9.19
N GLY A 43 -12.32 -14.65 -10.00
CA GLY A 43 -12.27 -14.35 -11.42
C GLY A 43 -13.00 -15.40 -12.27
N ASP A 44 -13.16 -15.09 -13.55
CA ASP A 44 -13.89 -15.94 -14.52
C ASP A 44 -13.13 -17.25 -14.85
N ASN A 45 -11.83 -17.30 -14.57
CA ASN A 45 -10.98 -18.46 -14.85
C ASN A 45 -9.78 -18.54 -13.88
N GLU A 46 -9.06 -19.66 -13.96
CA GLU A 46 -7.93 -19.95 -13.09
C GLU A 46 -6.77 -18.94 -13.23
N ASP A 47 -6.48 -18.46 -14.43
CA ASP A 47 -5.43 -17.45 -14.66
C ASP A 47 -5.76 -16.12 -13.98
N GLN A 48 -7.02 -15.71 -13.99
CA GLN A 48 -7.48 -14.53 -13.27
C GLN A 48 -7.39 -14.73 -11.76
N ASN A 49 -7.75 -15.90 -11.24
CA ASN A 49 -7.62 -16.22 -9.81
C ASN A 49 -6.17 -16.18 -9.33
N VAL A 50 -5.23 -16.67 -10.16
CA VAL A 50 -3.78 -16.53 -9.90
C VAL A 50 -3.40 -15.05 -9.87
N GLY A 51 -3.87 -14.25 -10.83
CA GLY A 51 -3.62 -12.81 -10.87
C GLY A 51 -4.14 -12.06 -9.63
N ILE A 52 -5.37 -12.38 -9.20
CA ILE A 52 -5.98 -11.82 -7.97
C ILE A 52 -5.12 -12.19 -6.76
N SER A 53 -4.73 -13.45 -6.61
CA SER A 53 -3.88 -13.91 -5.50
C SER A 53 -2.54 -13.18 -5.43
N ILE A 54 -1.90 -12.95 -6.59
CA ILE A 54 -0.64 -12.19 -6.68
C ILE A 54 -0.86 -10.73 -6.26
N ALA A 55 -1.94 -10.09 -6.75
CA ALA A 55 -2.26 -8.72 -6.41
C ALA A 55 -2.51 -8.55 -4.91
N LEU A 56 -3.35 -9.40 -4.31
CA LEU A 56 -3.64 -9.39 -2.87
C LEU A 56 -2.36 -9.54 -2.04
N ARG A 57 -1.47 -10.47 -2.41
CA ARG A 57 -0.18 -10.64 -1.71
C ARG A 57 0.72 -9.42 -1.85
N SER A 58 0.75 -8.79 -3.02
CA SER A 58 1.59 -7.61 -3.27
C SER A 58 1.17 -6.40 -2.43
N MET A 59 -0.12 -6.25 -2.14
CA MET A 59 -0.69 -5.16 -1.35
C MET A 59 -0.15 -5.09 0.08
N GLU A 60 0.30 -6.21 0.65
CA GLU A 60 0.91 -6.25 1.99
C GLU A 60 2.37 -5.76 2.01
N THR A 61 3.05 -5.78 0.85
CA THR A 61 4.50 -5.56 0.74
C THR A 61 4.95 -4.20 1.29
N PRO A 62 4.24 -3.07 1.01
CA PRO A 62 4.64 -1.77 1.52
C PRO A 62 4.67 -1.70 3.05
N LEU A 63 3.66 -2.25 3.73
CA LEU A 63 3.61 -2.31 5.18
C LEU A 63 4.77 -3.15 5.72
N ARG A 64 4.98 -4.35 5.15
CA ARG A 64 6.06 -5.25 5.57
C ARG A 64 7.43 -4.61 5.42
N GLN A 65 7.66 -3.88 4.32
CA GLN A 65 8.92 -3.18 4.06
C GLN A 65 9.16 -2.03 5.05
N ILE A 66 8.13 -1.24 5.34
CA ILE A 66 8.22 -0.15 6.32
C ILE A 66 8.55 -0.72 7.71
N THR A 67 7.84 -1.78 8.13
CA THR A 67 8.09 -2.47 9.39
C THR A 67 9.51 -3.02 9.49
N ALA A 68 10.00 -3.69 8.44
CA ALA A 68 11.37 -4.20 8.39
C ALA A 68 12.41 -3.08 8.49
N ASN A 69 12.18 -1.94 7.82
CA ASN A 69 13.05 -0.77 7.92
C ASN A 69 13.05 -0.15 9.33
N SER A 70 11.98 -0.36 10.11
CA SER A 70 11.88 0.04 11.52
C SER A 70 12.49 -0.98 12.50
N GLY A 71 13.00 -2.13 12.03
CA GLY A 71 13.61 -3.17 12.87
C GLY A 71 12.61 -4.05 13.61
N GLU A 72 11.32 -3.98 13.24
CA GLU A 72 10.23 -4.73 13.86
C GLU A 72 9.81 -5.93 13.00
N GLU A 73 9.04 -6.85 13.58
CA GLU A 73 8.56 -8.03 12.85
C GLU A 73 7.23 -7.78 12.12
N ALA A 74 7.26 -7.82 10.79
CA ALA A 74 6.10 -7.52 9.95
C ALA A 74 4.92 -8.48 10.13
N SER A 75 5.18 -9.73 10.50
CA SER A 75 4.15 -10.74 10.77
C SER A 75 3.26 -10.33 11.96
N VAL A 76 3.83 -9.68 12.98
CA VAL A 76 3.13 -9.26 14.20
C VAL A 76 2.31 -8.00 13.95
N ILE A 77 2.84 -7.06 13.16
CA ILE A 77 2.15 -5.80 12.84
C ILE A 77 1.01 -6.01 11.84
N TRP A 78 1.16 -6.96 10.90
CA TRP A 78 0.12 -7.25 9.92
C TRP A 78 -1.14 -7.89 10.52
N ILE A 79 -0.99 -8.71 11.58
CA ILE A 79 -2.12 -9.42 12.23
C ILE A 79 -2.95 -8.49 13.14
N ARG A 80 -2.46 -7.29 13.46
CA ARG A 80 -2.98 -6.43 14.53
C ARG A 80 -3.73 -5.21 14.01
#